data_AF-A0AAP4UZ41-F1
#
_entry.id   AF-A0AAP4UZ41-F1
#
_cell.length_a   1.000
_cell.length_b   1.000
_cell.length_c   1.000
_cell.angle_alpha   90.00
_cell.angle_beta   90.00
_cell.angle_gamma   90.00
#
_symmetry.space_group_name_H-M   'P 1'
#
loop_
_entity.id
_entity.type
_entity.pdbx_description
1 polymer ?
#
loop_
_entity_poly.entity_id
_entity_poly.type
_entity_poly.pdbx_seq_one_letter_code
_entity_poly.pdbx_strand_id
1 'polypeptide(L)'
;MIFLSVLIYLPKKILFIVAIIIIFGHNLLDSVHFEKDSIFYIPWAVLHERTWIEFSQDFKLRTSYPILPWIGVISLGFIAGEWFNKNVNFQTRKNYLIKTTLILLSSFIVIRFINVYGDTPYINYDSISNTILSFINVSKYPPSLLFILLTLGICIFLLMLFEKYQNLKLISWLKNFGAAPMFFYLIHLYFLKFLYLSAVAIYGLNQGQYFGLSQTWQMPLLSILFAFILYFPTKWYANLKQKRRDIKWLKYL
;
A
#
# COMPACT_ATOMS: atom_id res chain seq x y z
N MET A 1 9.32 -9.22 -6.24
CA MET A 1 10.75 -9.38 -6.59
C MET A 1 10.99 -10.55 -7.54
N ILE A 2 10.33 -11.70 -7.37
CA ILE A 2 10.46 -12.87 -8.27
C ILE A 2 10.08 -12.55 -9.72
N PHE A 3 8.91 -11.96 -9.97
CA PHE A 3 8.54 -11.57 -11.34
C PHE A 3 9.47 -10.49 -11.88
N LEU A 4 9.80 -9.49 -11.06
CA LEU A 4 10.69 -8.42 -11.47
C LEU A 4 12.08 -8.93 -11.85
N SER A 5 12.64 -9.93 -11.16
CA SER A 5 13.97 -10.48 -11.49
C SER A 5 14.04 -11.10 -12.88
N VAL A 6 12.91 -11.51 -13.46
CA VAL A 6 12.83 -11.94 -14.86
C VAL A 6 12.56 -10.73 -15.77
N LEU A 7 11.61 -9.87 -15.38
CA LEU A 7 11.18 -8.73 -16.18
C LEU A 7 12.26 -7.65 -16.37
N ILE A 8 13.24 -7.54 -15.47
CA ILE A 8 14.34 -6.55 -15.59
C ILE A 8 15.19 -6.72 -16.84
N TYR A 9 15.19 -7.90 -17.46
CA TYR A 9 15.95 -8.17 -18.67
C TYR A 9 15.25 -7.68 -19.95
N LEU A 10 13.97 -7.28 -19.85
CA LEU A 10 13.25 -6.73 -20.99
C LEU A 10 13.71 -5.29 -21.31
N PRO A 11 13.68 -4.89 -22.59
CA PRO A 11 13.82 -3.48 -22.96
C PRO A 11 12.80 -2.63 -22.19
N LYS A 12 13.24 -1.51 -21.61
CA LYS A 12 12.41 -0.66 -20.75
C LYS A 12 11.10 -0.21 -21.39
N LYS A 13 11.12 0.03 -22.71
CA LYS A 13 9.91 0.37 -23.48
C LYS A 13 8.87 -0.75 -23.42
N ILE A 14 9.30 -2.00 -23.58
CA ILE A 14 8.43 -3.19 -23.49
C ILE A 14 7.94 -3.34 -22.05
N LEU A 15 8.84 -3.22 -21.07
CA LEU A 15 8.48 -3.30 -19.66
C LEU A 15 7.43 -2.25 -19.27
N PHE A 16 7.56 -1.02 -19.78
CA PHE A 16 6.59 0.04 -19.58
C PHE A 16 5.22 -0.32 -20.18
N ILE A 17 5.19 -0.76 -21.44
CA ILE A 17 3.95 -1.15 -22.12
C ILE A 17 3.25 -2.29 -21.37
N VAL A 18 4.00 -3.33 -21.00
CA VAL A 18 3.47 -4.47 -20.23
C VAL A 18 2.90 -4.01 -18.89
N ALA A 19 3.60 -3.13 -18.18
CA ALA A 19 3.13 -2.62 -16.90
C ALA A 19 1.84 -1.79 -17.03
N ILE A 20 1.74 -0.95 -18.07
CA ILE A 20 0.53 -0.18 -18.37
C ILE A 20 -0.64 -1.11 -18.73
N ILE A 21 -0.42 -2.11 -19.58
CA ILE A 21 -1.45 -3.10 -19.95
C ILE A 21 -1.95 -3.83 -18.70
N ILE A 22 -1.04 -4.26 -17.82
CA ILE A 22 -1.42 -4.93 -16.57
C ILE A 22 -2.27 -4.02 -15.70
N ILE A 23 -1.82 -2.78 -15.42
CA ILE A 23 -2.51 -1.86 -14.50
C ILE A 23 -3.85 -1.38 -15.06
N PHE A 24 -3.92 -1.08 -16.36
CA PHE A 24 -5.15 -0.57 -16.97
C PHE A 24 -6.09 -1.66 -17.44
N GLY A 25 -5.61 -2.90 -17.61
CA GLY A 25 -6.38 -4.02 -18.13
C GLY A 25 -6.80 -5.03 -17.07
N HIS A 26 -6.20 -5.08 -15.88
CA HIS A 26 -6.50 -6.15 -14.93
C HIS A 26 -7.96 -6.17 -14.50
N ASN A 27 -8.62 -5.02 -14.32
CA ASN A 27 -10.05 -5.00 -13.95
C ASN A 27 -10.99 -5.55 -15.04
N LEU A 28 -10.55 -5.68 -16.29
CA LEU A 28 -11.34 -6.37 -17.33
C LEU A 28 -11.44 -7.88 -17.05
N LEU A 29 -10.53 -8.41 -16.24
CA LEU A 29 -10.45 -9.81 -15.87
C LEU A 29 -11.31 -10.13 -14.64
N ASP A 30 -11.94 -9.14 -14.01
CA ASP A 30 -12.70 -9.30 -12.76
C ASP A 30 -13.89 -10.27 -12.91
N SER A 31 -14.38 -10.49 -14.14
CA SER A 31 -15.47 -11.43 -14.47
C SER A 31 -15.01 -12.86 -14.75
N VAL A 32 -13.69 -13.08 -14.86
CA VAL A 32 -13.12 -14.40 -15.12
C VAL A 32 -12.96 -15.13 -13.80
N HIS A 33 -13.65 -16.25 -13.67
CA HIS A 33 -13.60 -17.12 -12.50
C HIS A 33 -13.31 -18.55 -12.95
N PHE A 34 -12.56 -19.28 -12.13
CA PHE A 34 -12.31 -20.70 -12.33
C PHE A 34 -12.98 -21.50 -11.23
N GLU A 35 -13.57 -22.63 -11.59
CA GLU A 35 -14.09 -23.60 -10.62
C GLU A 35 -12.94 -24.22 -9.82
N LYS A 36 -13.22 -24.65 -8.59
CA LYS A 36 -12.20 -25.17 -7.65
C LYS A 36 -11.43 -26.38 -8.21
N ASP A 37 -12.08 -27.18 -9.05
CA ASP A 37 -11.49 -28.39 -9.65
C ASP A 37 -10.59 -28.07 -10.86
N SER A 38 -10.57 -26.83 -11.33
CA SER A 38 -9.73 -26.40 -12.44
C SER A 38 -8.26 -26.24 -12.00
N ILE A 39 -7.34 -26.70 -12.85
CA ILE A 39 -5.89 -26.46 -12.67
C ILE A 39 -5.52 -24.97 -12.63
N PHE A 40 -6.38 -24.10 -13.18
CA PHE A 40 -6.15 -22.66 -13.20
C PHE A 40 -6.68 -21.93 -11.95
N TYR A 41 -7.44 -22.61 -11.08
CA TYR A 41 -8.03 -22.01 -9.88
C TYR A 41 -6.99 -21.36 -8.96
N ILE A 42 -5.98 -22.14 -8.55
CA ILE A 42 -4.94 -21.65 -7.64
C ILE A 42 -4.08 -20.55 -8.28
N PRO A 43 -3.53 -20.71 -9.50
CA PRO A 43 -2.79 -19.64 -10.17
C PRO A 43 -3.62 -18.35 -10.30
N TRP A 44 -4.90 -18.45 -10.67
CA TRP A 44 -5.77 -17.31 -10.81
C TRP A 44 -6.09 -16.62 -9.48
N ALA A 45 -6.34 -17.40 -8.43
CA ALA A 45 -6.51 -16.90 -7.08
C ALA A 45 -5.27 -16.11 -6.59
N VAL A 46 -4.07 -16.57 -6.92
CA VAL A 46 -2.84 -15.86 -6.54
C VAL A 46 -2.68 -14.58 -7.37
N LEU A 47 -2.95 -14.64 -8.67
CA LEU A 47 -2.74 -13.52 -9.58
C LEU A 47 -3.80 -12.43 -9.43
N HIS A 48 -5.08 -12.79 -9.38
CA HIS A 48 -6.16 -11.84 -9.63
C HIS A 48 -7.33 -11.93 -8.63
N GLU A 49 -7.67 -13.13 -8.16
CA GLU A 49 -8.91 -13.34 -7.42
C GLU A 49 -8.75 -13.54 -5.91
N ARG A 50 -9.56 -12.83 -5.10
CA ARG A 50 -9.56 -13.00 -3.64
C ARG A 50 -10.50 -14.13 -3.21
N THR A 51 -9.95 -15.31 -2.94
CA THR A 51 -10.72 -16.51 -2.61
C THR A 51 -10.05 -17.39 -1.55
N TRP A 52 -10.73 -18.46 -1.15
CA TRP A 52 -10.24 -19.48 -0.23
C TRP A 52 -9.74 -20.70 -1.00
N ILE A 53 -8.47 -21.04 -0.83
CA ILE A 53 -7.88 -22.26 -1.35
C ILE A 53 -7.98 -23.32 -0.24
N GLU A 54 -8.77 -24.35 -0.48
CA GLU A 54 -9.03 -25.44 0.46
C GLU A 54 -8.13 -26.62 0.10
N PHE A 55 -7.16 -26.94 0.97
CA PHE A 55 -6.28 -28.09 0.77
C PHE A 55 -6.77 -29.32 1.53
N SER A 56 -7.43 -29.11 2.68
CA SER A 56 -8.08 -30.14 3.48
C SER A 56 -9.20 -29.51 4.33
N GLN A 57 -9.94 -30.32 5.10
CA GLN A 57 -11.02 -29.85 5.96
C GLN A 57 -10.54 -28.80 6.99
N ASP A 58 -9.32 -28.98 7.53
CA ASP A 58 -8.76 -28.11 8.57
C ASP A 58 -7.74 -27.08 8.04
N PHE A 59 -7.29 -27.21 6.79
CA PHE A 59 -6.28 -26.33 6.21
C PHE A 59 -6.82 -25.56 5.00
N LYS A 60 -7.09 -24.28 5.24
CA LYS A 60 -7.56 -23.33 4.23
C LYS A 60 -6.64 -22.11 4.20
N LEU A 61 -6.23 -21.69 3.00
CA LEU A 61 -5.47 -20.46 2.78
C LEU A 61 -6.35 -19.43 2.07
N ARG A 62 -6.14 -18.15 2.34
CA ARG A 62 -6.88 -17.07 1.68
C ARG A 62 -5.96 -16.21 0.83
N THR A 63 -6.28 -16.04 -0.44
CA THR A 63 -5.58 -15.10 -1.32
C THR A 63 -6.05 -13.67 -1.06
N SER A 64 -5.62 -13.08 0.05
CA SER A 64 -6.06 -11.72 0.43
C SER A 64 -5.40 -10.60 -0.39
N TYR A 65 -4.35 -10.93 -1.16
CA TYR A 65 -3.50 -9.98 -1.87
C TYR A 65 -3.17 -10.47 -3.29
N PRO A 66 -4.12 -10.39 -4.23
CA PRO A 66 -3.83 -10.74 -5.62
C PRO A 66 -2.68 -9.89 -6.19
N ILE A 67 -1.71 -10.55 -6.84
CA ILE A 67 -0.40 -9.95 -7.15
C ILE A 67 -0.27 -9.32 -8.54
N LEU A 68 -1.17 -9.63 -9.48
CA LEU A 68 -1.11 -9.20 -10.87
C LEU A 68 -0.93 -7.67 -11.02
N PRO A 69 -1.82 -6.82 -10.47
CA PRO A 69 -1.66 -5.36 -10.54
C PRO A 69 -0.33 -4.88 -9.93
N TRP A 70 0.15 -5.53 -8.86
CA TRP A 70 1.41 -5.17 -8.22
C TRP A 70 2.65 -5.49 -9.07
N ILE A 71 2.57 -6.48 -9.97
CA ILE A 71 3.63 -6.73 -10.97
C ILE A 71 3.76 -5.53 -11.92
N GLY A 72 2.65 -4.93 -12.34
CA GLY A 72 2.67 -3.69 -13.12
C GLY A 72 3.27 -2.53 -12.33
N VAL A 73 2.79 -2.32 -11.10
CA VAL A 73 3.26 -1.20 -10.24
C VAL A 73 4.75 -1.30 -9.94
N ILE A 74 5.26 -2.47 -9.59
CA ILE A 74 6.69 -2.64 -9.28
C ILE A 74 7.56 -2.47 -10.53
N SER A 75 7.07 -2.86 -11.70
CA SER A 75 7.75 -2.65 -12.99
C SER A 75 7.87 -1.15 -13.32
N LEU A 76 6.80 -0.37 -13.13
CA LEU A 76 6.87 1.09 -13.28
C LEU A 76 7.80 1.73 -12.25
N GLY A 77 7.77 1.26 -11.00
CA GLY A 77 8.68 1.72 -9.95
C GLY A 77 10.15 1.47 -10.30
N PHE A 78 10.47 0.32 -10.89
CA PHE A 78 11.81 0.00 -11.37
C PHE A 78 12.27 0.99 -12.46
N ILE A 79 11.44 1.26 -13.45
CA ILE A 79 11.74 2.25 -14.51
C ILE A 79 11.92 3.66 -13.92
N ALA A 80 11.03 4.06 -13.01
CA ALA A 80 11.09 5.36 -12.34
C ALA A 80 12.33 5.54 -11.44
N GLY A 81 12.97 4.44 -11.02
CA GLY A 81 14.21 4.47 -10.25
C GLY A 81 15.32 5.28 -10.91
N GLU A 82 15.35 5.35 -12.25
CA GLU A 82 16.33 6.13 -13.01
C GLU A 82 16.25 7.62 -12.79
N TRP A 83 15.08 8.13 -12.39
CA TRP A 83 14.90 9.56 -12.07
C TRP A 83 15.73 9.98 -10.85
N PHE A 84 16.14 9.00 -10.03
CA PHE A 84 16.94 9.19 -8.82
C PHE A 84 18.42 8.85 -9.02
N ASN A 85 18.86 8.61 -10.26
CA ASN A 85 20.28 8.48 -10.56
C ASN A 85 21.05 9.76 -10.22
N LYS A 86 22.32 9.62 -9.83
CA LYS A 86 23.20 10.74 -9.42
C LYS A 86 23.30 11.86 -10.46
N ASN A 87 23.14 11.51 -11.74
CA ASN A 87 23.26 12.45 -12.85
C ASN A 87 21.98 13.27 -13.10
N VAL A 88 20.86 12.92 -12.46
CA VAL A 88 19.58 13.63 -12.60
C VAL A 88 19.46 14.67 -11.49
N ASN A 89 19.50 15.94 -11.87
CA ASN A 89 19.32 17.04 -10.91
C ASN A 89 17.89 17.08 -10.36
N PHE A 90 17.72 17.78 -9.22
CA PHE A 90 16.43 17.89 -8.55
C PHE A 90 15.34 18.51 -9.42
N GLN A 91 15.65 19.54 -10.21
CA GLN A 91 14.64 20.25 -11.00
C GLN A 91 14.05 19.36 -12.11
N THR A 92 14.90 18.58 -12.78
CA THR A 92 14.48 17.60 -13.78
C THR A 92 13.62 16.50 -13.15
N ARG A 93 14.07 15.93 -12.04
CA ARG A 93 13.31 14.89 -11.31
C ARG A 93 11.97 15.43 -10.80
N LYS A 94 11.94 16.62 -10.22
CA LYS A 94 10.72 17.30 -9.78
C LYS A 94 9.71 17.43 -10.92
N ASN A 95 10.18 17.80 -12.12
CA ASN A 95 9.31 17.88 -13.30
C ASN A 95 8.70 16.52 -13.67
N TYR A 96 9.48 15.43 -13.62
CA TYR A 96 8.95 14.07 -13.85
C TYR A 96 7.91 13.67 -12.80
N LEU A 97 8.18 13.91 -11.52
CA LEU A 97 7.27 13.57 -10.42
C LEU A 97 5.96 14.37 -10.49
N ILE A 98 6.02 15.68 -10.78
CA ILE A 98 4.82 16.52 -10.91
C ILE A 98 3.99 16.11 -12.13
N LYS A 99 4.63 15.91 -13.31
CA LYS A 99 3.91 15.45 -14.51
C LYS A 99 3.22 14.12 -14.26
N THR A 100 3.91 13.16 -13.65
CA THR A 100 3.34 11.85 -13.33
C THR A 100 2.22 11.95 -12.31
N THR A 101 2.37 12.78 -11.27
CA THR A 101 1.30 13.07 -10.30
C THR A 101 0.05 13.59 -11.00
N LEU A 102 0.20 14.61 -11.86
CA LEU A 102 -0.91 15.21 -12.57
C LEU A 102 -1.60 14.21 -13.48
N ILE A 103 -0.84 13.41 -14.24
CA ILE A 103 -1.39 12.36 -15.11
C ILE A 103 -2.20 11.35 -14.28
N LEU A 104 -1.65 10.83 -13.18
CA LEU A 104 -2.33 9.82 -12.37
C LEU A 104 -3.58 10.36 -11.69
N LEU A 105 -3.50 11.53 -11.05
CA LEU A 105 -4.64 12.12 -10.35
C LEU A 105 -5.72 12.62 -11.31
N SER A 106 -5.36 13.20 -12.45
CA SER A 106 -6.34 13.56 -13.49
C SER A 106 -7.01 12.33 -14.08
N SER A 107 -6.25 11.26 -14.36
CA SER A 107 -6.80 9.99 -14.85
C SER A 107 -7.76 9.39 -13.82
N PHE A 108 -7.40 9.40 -12.53
CA PHE A 108 -8.31 8.99 -11.46
C PHE A 108 -9.61 9.80 -11.49
N ILE A 109 -9.53 11.13 -11.51
CA ILE A 109 -10.70 12.01 -11.53
C ILE A 109 -11.59 11.72 -12.75
N VAL A 110 -11.01 11.69 -13.95
CA VAL A 110 -11.75 11.48 -15.20
C VAL A 110 -12.44 10.11 -15.22
N ILE A 111 -11.70 9.04 -14.93
CA ILE A 111 -12.26 7.68 -14.94
C ILE A 111 -13.29 7.51 -13.83
N ARG A 112 -13.04 8.07 -12.64
CA ARG A 112 -13.98 8.01 -11.51
C ARG A 112 -15.28 8.75 -11.83
N PHE A 113 -15.23 9.90 -12.49
CA PHE A 113 -16.42 10.64 -12.91
C PHE A 113 -17.22 9.93 -14.01
N ILE A 114 -16.56 9.23 -14.94
CA ILE A 114 -17.25 8.36 -15.91
C ILE A 114 -18.00 7.23 -15.19
N ASN A 115 -17.44 6.73 -14.08
CA ASN A 115 -18.11 5.81 -13.15
C ASN A 115 -18.49 4.44 -13.73
N VAL A 116 -17.79 3.98 -14.77
CA VAL A 116 -18.06 2.70 -15.47
C VAL A 116 -16.93 1.67 -15.29
N TYR A 117 -15.69 2.11 -15.05
CA TYR A 117 -14.53 1.23 -15.06
C TYR A 117 -13.53 1.52 -13.94
N GLY A 118 -12.76 0.50 -13.57
CA GLY A 118 -11.59 0.62 -12.70
C GLY A 118 -11.88 0.57 -11.21
N ASP A 119 -13.15 0.42 -10.81
CA ASP A 119 -13.64 0.02 -9.48
C ASP A 119 -15.17 -0.14 -9.52
N THR A 120 -15.79 -0.54 -8.40
CA THR A 120 -17.24 -0.45 -8.21
C THR A 120 -17.73 1.00 -8.37
N PRO A 121 -18.84 1.27 -9.08
CA PRO A 121 -19.38 2.61 -9.24
C PRO A 121 -19.68 3.28 -7.90
N TYR A 122 -19.34 4.57 -7.76
CA TYR A 122 -19.78 5.34 -6.60
C TYR A 122 -21.28 5.65 -6.69
N ILE A 123 -21.89 5.87 -5.53
CA ILE A 123 -23.31 6.15 -5.38
C ILE A 123 -23.49 7.63 -5.03
N ASN A 124 -24.46 8.27 -5.69
CA ASN A 124 -24.92 9.60 -5.31
C ASN A 124 -25.95 9.47 -4.19
N TYR A 125 -25.64 10.09 -3.04
CA TYR A 125 -26.54 10.20 -1.90
C TYR A 125 -27.12 11.62 -1.80
N ASP A 126 -28.20 11.76 -1.03
CA ASP A 126 -28.81 13.08 -0.76
C ASP A 126 -27.84 14.01 -0.03
N SER A 127 -26.98 13.47 0.83
CA SER A 127 -25.92 14.23 1.50
C SER A 127 -24.67 14.32 0.62
N ILE A 128 -24.24 15.57 0.35
CA ILE A 128 -23.00 15.87 -0.38
C ILE A 128 -21.79 15.18 0.29
N SER A 129 -21.73 15.15 1.63
CA SER A 129 -20.61 14.52 2.33
C SER A 129 -20.55 13.01 2.09
N ASN A 130 -21.70 12.34 2.05
CA ASN A 130 -21.77 10.90 1.79
C ASN A 130 -21.41 10.59 0.33
N THR A 131 -21.81 11.45 -0.61
CA THR A 131 -21.41 11.33 -2.03
C THR A 131 -19.91 11.51 -2.19
N ILE A 132 -19.29 12.48 -1.51
CA ILE A 132 -17.82 12.66 -1.52
C ILE A 132 -17.14 11.42 -0.94
N LEU A 133 -17.63 10.89 0.19
CA LEU A 133 -17.10 9.67 0.79
C LEU A 133 -17.22 8.47 -0.17
N SER A 134 -18.34 8.32 -0.86
CA SER A 134 -18.53 7.29 -1.88
C SER A 134 -17.56 7.47 -3.06
N PHE A 135 -17.35 8.70 -3.51
CA PHE A 135 -16.44 9.02 -4.59
C PHE A 135 -14.99 8.61 -4.28
N ILE A 136 -14.51 8.87 -3.05
CA ILE A 136 -13.15 8.50 -2.63
C ILE A 136 -13.02 7.06 -2.13
N ASN A 137 -14.13 6.34 -1.95
CA ASN A 137 -14.12 4.95 -1.51
C ASN A 137 -13.75 4.02 -2.67
N VAL A 138 -12.48 3.62 -2.71
CA VAL A 138 -11.91 2.75 -3.74
C VAL A 138 -11.30 1.48 -3.14
N SER A 139 -11.44 0.37 -3.87
CA SER A 139 -11.11 -0.98 -3.45
C SER A 139 -9.61 -1.24 -3.43
N LYS A 140 -9.08 -1.54 -2.24
CA LYS A 140 -7.67 -1.87 -2.03
C LYS A 140 -7.34 -3.34 -2.31
N TYR A 141 -8.27 -4.27 -2.09
CA TYR A 141 -8.04 -5.71 -2.19
C TYR A 141 -9.21 -6.46 -2.85
N PRO A 142 -9.05 -6.95 -4.10
CA PRO A 142 -7.91 -6.70 -5.00
C PRO A 142 -7.76 -5.19 -5.29
N PRO A 143 -6.55 -4.68 -5.57
CA PRO A 143 -6.38 -3.25 -5.82
C PRO A 143 -7.01 -2.88 -7.16
N SER A 144 -7.96 -1.96 -7.13
CA SER A 144 -8.61 -1.44 -8.32
C SER A 144 -7.68 -0.48 -9.07
N LEU A 145 -7.90 -0.28 -10.37
CA LEU A 145 -7.20 0.75 -11.15
C LEU A 145 -7.33 2.12 -10.46
N LEU A 146 -8.54 2.49 -10.00
CA LEU A 146 -8.78 3.77 -9.36
C LEU A 146 -8.02 3.90 -8.04
N PHE A 147 -7.93 2.83 -7.24
CA PHE A 147 -7.08 2.77 -6.06
C PHE A 147 -5.61 3.02 -6.42
N ILE A 148 -5.10 2.36 -7.47
CA ILE A 148 -3.70 2.51 -7.91
C ILE A 148 -3.42 3.94 -8.37
N LEU A 149 -4.27 4.52 -9.22
CA LEU A 149 -4.10 5.88 -9.74
C LEU A 149 -4.10 6.93 -8.62
N LEU A 150 -5.09 6.86 -7.73
CA LEU A 150 -5.21 7.80 -6.62
C LEU A 150 -4.01 7.69 -5.66
N THR A 151 -3.72 6.47 -5.20
CA THR A 151 -2.70 6.28 -4.16
C THR A 151 -1.29 6.50 -4.68
N LEU A 152 -0.95 6.03 -5.89
CA LEU A 152 0.37 6.31 -6.48
C LEU A 152 0.53 7.79 -6.82
N GLY A 153 -0.52 8.45 -7.32
CA GLY A 153 -0.50 9.90 -7.57
C GLY A 153 -0.17 10.68 -6.30
N ILE A 154 -0.85 10.37 -5.19
CA ILE A 154 -0.57 10.98 -3.88
C ILE A 154 0.84 10.62 -3.40
N CYS A 155 1.26 9.35 -3.48
CA CYS A 155 2.58 8.93 -3.02
C CYS A 155 3.73 9.60 -3.79
N ILE A 156 3.61 9.74 -5.12
CA ILE A 156 4.61 10.42 -5.96
C ILE A 156 4.66 11.91 -5.65
N PHE A 157 3.51 12.54 -5.42
CA PHE A 157 3.46 13.93 -4.97
C PHE A 157 4.15 14.12 -3.62
N LEU A 158 3.82 13.26 -2.64
CA LEU A 158 4.45 13.28 -1.32
C LEU A 158 5.95 13.03 -1.41
N LEU A 159 6.41 12.14 -2.29
CA LEU A 159 7.83 11.89 -2.52
C LEU A 159 8.56 13.16 -3.00
N MET A 160 7.95 13.90 -3.93
CA MET A 160 8.48 15.21 -4.37
C MET A 160 8.55 16.21 -3.22
N LEU A 161 7.52 16.28 -2.37
CA LEU A 161 7.52 17.16 -1.20
C LEU A 161 8.58 16.74 -0.18
N PHE A 162 8.72 15.46 0.11
CA PHE A 162 9.71 14.94 1.06
C PHE A 162 11.13 15.24 0.59
N GLU A 163 11.41 15.14 -0.71
CA GLU A 163 12.70 15.53 -1.24
C GLU A 163 12.92 17.05 -1.16
N LYS A 164 11.93 17.85 -1.56
CA LYS A 164 12.01 19.32 -1.52
C LYS A 164 12.27 19.83 -0.09
N TYR A 165 11.64 19.21 0.90
CA TYR A 165 11.66 19.63 2.29
C TYR A 165 12.51 18.72 3.20
N GLN A 166 13.44 17.96 2.61
CA GLN A 166 14.26 16.97 3.33
C GLN A 166 15.04 17.51 4.54
N ASN A 167 15.34 18.82 4.53
CA ASN A 167 16.08 19.49 5.61
C ASN A 167 15.20 19.87 6.82
N LEU A 168 13.87 19.77 6.71
CA LEU A 168 12.98 20.06 7.84
C LEU A 168 13.10 18.97 8.91
N LYS A 169 13.12 19.38 10.18
CA LYS A 169 13.17 18.47 11.34
C LYS A 169 12.05 17.42 11.29
N LEU A 170 10.85 17.81 10.88
CA LEU A 170 9.71 16.89 10.76
C LEU A 170 9.99 15.74 9.78
N ILE A 171 10.60 16.02 8.63
CA ILE A 171 10.96 14.98 7.65
C ILE A 171 12.05 14.07 8.21
N SER A 172 12.98 14.61 9.00
CA SER A 172 13.96 13.78 9.73
C SER A 172 13.30 12.84 10.74
N TRP A 173 12.17 13.20 11.35
CA TRP A 173 11.43 12.28 12.22
C TRP A 173 10.78 11.16 11.43
N LEU A 174 10.10 11.50 10.33
CA LEU A 174 9.48 10.51 9.42
C LEU A 174 10.51 9.52 8.86
N LYS A 175 11.73 9.99 8.55
CA LYS A 175 12.84 9.16 8.09
C LYS A 175 13.19 8.03 9.07
N ASN A 176 13.08 8.25 10.38
CA ASN A 176 13.40 7.22 11.37
C ASN A 176 12.41 6.05 11.34
N PHE A 177 11.11 6.34 11.12
CA PHE A 177 10.13 5.28 10.88
C PHE A 177 10.45 4.50 9.60
N GLY A 178 10.80 5.20 8.52
CA GLY A 178 11.19 4.59 7.25
C GLY A 178 12.52 3.81 7.29
N ALA A 179 13.40 4.08 8.25
CA ALA A 179 14.67 3.35 8.40
C ALA A 179 14.50 1.96 9.05
N ALA A 180 13.40 1.77 9.80
CA ALA A 180 13.09 0.54 10.52
C ALA A 180 11.60 0.14 10.40
N PRO A 181 11.03 0.08 9.17
CA PRO A 181 9.59 -0.06 8.98
C PRO A 181 9.06 -1.41 9.47
N MET A 182 9.82 -2.51 9.27
CA MET A 182 9.45 -3.84 9.77
C MET A 182 9.49 -3.92 11.29
N PHE A 183 10.44 -3.24 11.94
CA PHE A 183 10.50 -3.19 13.41
C PHE A 183 9.27 -2.47 13.95
N PHE A 184 8.95 -1.29 13.41
CA PHE A 184 7.72 -0.57 13.75
C PHE A 184 6.48 -1.44 13.49
N TYR A 185 6.43 -2.12 12.34
CA TYR A 185 5.34 -3.01 11.97
C TYR A 185 5.13 -4.14 12.98
N LEU A 186 6.18 -4.79 13.47
CA LEU A 186 6.01 -5.86 14.45
C LEU A 186 5.66 -5.30 15.83
N ILE A 187 6.40 -4.30 16.31
CA ILE A 187 6.21 -3.80 17.68
C ILE A 187 4.84 -3.16 17.89
N HIS A 188 4.29 -2.44 16.90
CA HIS A 188 2.98 -1.82 17.06
C HIS A 188 1.85 -2.85 17.20
N LEU A 189 1.94 -4.01 16.54
CA LEU A 189 0.94 -5.08 16.67
C LEU A 189 0.93 -5.67 18.08
N TYR A 190 2.10 -6.00 18.63
CA TYR A 190 2.22 -6.50 20.00
C TYR A 190 1.82 -5.44 21.03
N PHE A 191 2.20 -4.19 20.80
CA PHE A 191 1.84 -3.07 21.66
C PHE A 191 0.31 -2.87 21.69
N LEU A 192 -0.35 -2.87 20.53
CA LEU A 192 -1.81 -2.81 20.44
C LEU A 192 -2.48 -4.00 21.15
N LYS A 193 -1.96 -5.22 20.96
CA LYS A 193 -2.51 -6.41 21.63
C LYS A 193 -2.34 -6.34 23.15
N PHE A 194 -1.18 -5.87 23.63
CA PHE A 194 -0.91 -5.68 25.05
C PHE A 194 -1.89 -4.66 25.66
N LEU A 195 -2.09 -3.52 25.00
CA LEU A 195 -3.04 -2.50 25.45
C LEU A 195 -4.47 -3.04 25.46
N TYR A 196 -4.88 -3.78 24.44
CA TYR A 196 -6.19 -4.43 24.40
C TYR A 196 -6.40 -5.38 25.59
N LEU A 197 -5.44 -6.28 25.84
CA LEU A 197 -5.55 -7.23 26.95
C LEU A 197 -5.55 -6.54 28.31
N SER A 198 -4.75 -5.49 28.47
CA SER A 198 -4.72 -4.67 29.69
C SER A 198 -6.06 -3.97 29.92
N ALA A 199 -6.65 -3.40 28.85
CA ALA A 199 -7.95 -2.75 28.93
C ALA A 199 -9.06 -3.76 29.28
N VAL A 200 -9.04 -4.95 28.69
CA VAL A 200 -9.98 -6.03 29.06
C VAL A 200 -9.79 -6.46 30.52
N ALA A 201 -8.56 -6.56 31.02
CA ALA A 201 -8.30 -6.97 32.40
C ALA A 201 -8.76 -5.92 33.43
N ILE A 202 -8.68 -4.63 33.11
CA ILE A 202 -9.03 -3.52 34.00
C ILE A 202 -10.52 -3.17 33.91
N TYR A 203 -11.06 -3.11 32.69
CA TYR A 203 -12.39 -2.57 32.41
C TYR A 203 -13.40 -3.63 31.95
N GLY A 204 -12.97 -4.87 31.68
CA GLY A 204 -13.82 -5.91 31.10
C GLY A 204 -14.13 -5.66 29.62
N LEU A 205 -15.08 -6.43 29.08
CA LEU A 205 -15.59 -6.26 27.72
C LEU A 205 -16.73 -5.22 27.72
N ASN A 206 -16.78 -4.35 26.70
CA ASN A 206 -17.78 -3.28 26.60
C ASN A 206 -18.54 -3.24 25.26
N GLN A 207 -18.16 -4.08 24.29
CA GLN A 207 -18.77 -4.19 22.96
C GLN A 207 -19.04 -5.66 22.64
N GLY A 208 -19.88 -6.30 23.46
CA GLY A 208 -20.18 -7.73 23.35
C GLY A 208 -18.97 -8.60 23.69
N GLN A 209 -18.42 -9.29 22.70
CA GLN A 209 -17.23 -10.16 22.87
C GLN A 209 -15.90 -9.39 22.85
N TYR A 210 -15.93 -8.08 22.62
CA TYR A 210 -14.72 -7.26 22.44
C TYR A 210 -14.68 -6.09 23.42
N PHE A 211 -13.46 -5.62 23.67
CA PHE A 211 -13.24 -4.27 24.17
C PHE A 211 -13.04 -3.31 22.99
N GLY A 212 -13.81 -2.23 22.94
CA GLY A 212 -13.79 -1.26 21.87
C GLY A 212 -13.84 0.19 22.35
N LEU A 213 -13.43 1.08 21.46
CA LEU A 213 -13.55 2.52 21.61
C LEU A 213 -15.00 2.94 21.41
N SER A 214 -15.47 3.91 22.19
CA SER A 214 -16.87 4.38 22.13
C SER A 214 -17.13 5.30 20.93
N GLN A 215 -16.08 5.96 20.43
CA GLN A 215 -16.19 6.95 19.37
C GLN A 215 -15.12 6.75 18.30
N THR A 216 -15.48 6.92 17.04
CA THR A 216 -14.58 6.69 15.89
C THR A 216 -13.38 7.63 15.88
N TRP A 217 -13.52 8.87 16.36
CA TRP A 217 -12.42 9.84 16.45
C TRP A 217 -11.30 9.43 17.42
N GLN A 218 -11.58 8.53 18.37
CA GLN A 218 -10.58 8.05 19.33
C GLN A 218 -9.50 7.23 18.62
N MET A 219 -9.85 6.55 17.53
CA MET A 219 -8.94 5.70 16.78
C MET A 219 -7.76 6.47 16.15
N PRO A 220 -7.96 7.55 15.36
CA PRO A 220 -6.84 8.34 14.83
C PRO A 220 -6.05 9.04 15.93
N LEU A 221 -6.69 9.51 17.00
CA LEU A 221 -5.98 10.13 18.12
C LEU A 221 -5.02 9.14 18.80
N LEU A 222 -5.51 7.94 19.13
CA LEU A 222 -4.66 6.89 19.71
C LEU A 222 -3.57 6.45 18.73
N SER A 223 -3.86 6.41 17.43
CA SER A 223 -2.86 6.08 16.41
C SER A 223 -1.71 7.09 16.39
N ILE A 224 -2.00 8.40 16.52
CA ILE A 224 -0.97 9.45 16.62
C ILE A 224 -0.17 9.30 17.92
N LEU A 225 -0.86 9.09 19.04
CA LEU A 225 -0.21 8.90 20.34
C LEU A 225 0.72 7.68 20.31
N PHE A 226 0.26 6.55 19.77
CA PHE A 226 1.05 5.32 19.67
C PHE A 226 2.21 5.47 18.70
N ALA A 227 2.02 6.17 17.57
CA ALA A 227 3.12 6.49 16.68
C ALA A 227 4.20 7.30 17.42
N PHE A 228 3.83 8.28 18.25
CA PHE A 228 4.76 9.04 19.05
C PHE A 228 5.49 8.19 20.10
N ILE A 229 4.79 7.32 20.82
CA ILE A 229 5.39 6.40 21.80
C ILE A 229 6.39 5.46 21.12
N LEU A 230 5.99 4.86 20.00
CA LEU A 230 6.79 3.90 19.25
C LEU A 230 7.91 4.55 18.43
N TYR A 231 7.94 5.88 18.32
CA TYR A 231 9.02 6.62 17.66
C TYR A 231 10.38 6.34 18.32
N PHE A 232 10.45 6.41 19.65
CA PHE A 232 11.70 6.22 20.40
C PHE A 232 12.32 4.83 20.21
N PRO A 233 11.59 3.71 20.42
CA PRO A 233 12.15 2.38 20.17
C PRO A 233 12.50 2.18 18.68
N THR A 234 11.70 2.74 17.76
CA THR A 234 11.98 2.65 16.32
C THR A 234 13.27 3.38 15.95
N LYS A 235 13.46 4.60 16.48
CA LYS A 235 14.69 5.39 16.30
C LYS A 235 15.90 4.69 16.90
N TRP A 236 15.76 4.12 18.10
CA TRP A 236 16.82 3.35 18.75
C TRP A 236 17.23 2.16 17.86
N TYR A 237 16.27 1.38 17.39
CA TYR A 237 16.54 0.23 16.53
C TYR A 237 17.15 0.64 15.17
N ALA A 238 16.65 1.72 14.57
CA ALA A 238 17.24 2.28 13.34
C ALA A 238 18.71 2.66 13.53
N ASN A 239 19.07 3.29 14.65
CA ASN A 239 20.45 3.63 14.98
C ASN A 239 21.29 2.38 15.27
N LEU A 240 20.73 1.38 15.98
CA LEU A 240 21.39 0.11 16.25
C LEU A 240 21.75 -0.60 14.95
N LYS A 241 20.78 -0.73 14.03
CA LYS A 241 20.97 -1.33 12.70
C LYS A 241 22.06 -0.62 11.89
N GLN A 242 22.15 0.71 12.00
CA GLN A 242 23.20 1.48 11.32
C GLN A 242 24.59 1.33 11.94
N LYS A 243 24.67 1.24 13.27
CA LYS A 243 25.93 1.08 14.02
C LYS A 243 26.47 -0.36 13.95
N ARG A 244 25.60 -1.35 14.13
CA ARG A 244 25.94 -2.77 14.23
C ARG A 244 25.87 -3.48 12.88
N ARG A 245 26.65 -3.00 11.91
CA ARG A 245 26.76 -3.59 10.57
C ARG A 245 27.48 -4.96 10.58
N ASP A 246 28.11 -5.31 11.70
CA ASP A 246 28.69 -6.62 12.01
C ASP A 246 27.64 -7.73 12.11
N ILE A 247 26.43 -7.39 12.57
CA ILE A 247 25.35 -8.35 12.77
C ILE A 247 24.62 -8.61 11.44
N LYS A 248 24.93 -9.73 10.80
CA LYS A 248 24.43 -10.06 9.45
C LYS A 248 22.90 -10.11 9.35
N TRP A 249 22.19 -10.63 10.35
CA TRP A 249 20.72 -10.75 10.30
C TRP A 249 19.97 -9.42 10.51
N LEU A 250 20.64 -8.37 11.01
CA LEU A 250 20.07 -7.02 11.06
C LEU A 250 20.05 -6.34 9.68
N LYS A 251 20.84 -6.86 8.72
CA LYS A 251 20.74 -6.51 7.30
C LYS A 251 19.70 -7.42 6.68
N TYR A 252 18.50 -6.89 6.51
CA TYR A 252 17.55 -7.50 5.59
C TYR A 252 18.07 -7.20 4.17
N LEU A 253 18.72 -8.21 3.56
CA LEU A 253 19.35 -8.23 2.24
C LEU A 253 20.36 -7.09 1.97
#